data_AF-A0A250KPI5-F1
#
_entry.id   AF-A0A250KPI5-F1
#
_cell.length_a   1.000
_cell.length_b   1.000
_cell.length_c   1.000
_cell.angle_alpha   90.00
_cell.angle_beta   90.00
_cell.angle_gamma   90.00
#
_symmetry.space_group_name_H-M   'P 1'
#
loop_
_entity.id
_entity.type
_entity.pdbx_description
1 polymer ?
#
loop_
_entity_poly.entity_id
_entity_poly.type
_entity_poly.pdbx_seq_one_letter_code
_entity_poly.pdbx_strand_id
1 'polypeptide(L)'
;MFEVYALRANEYDLKAADRAGLIVLAGGNHGLKRNRAMEVLSLLVGQKRALHCLRLTSEGQPAHPLYLPGTLSPMPYKVDGHD
;
A
#
# COMPACT_ATOMS: atom_id res chain seq x y z
N MET A 1 -20.90 1.37 -1.33
CA MET A 1 -19.96 1.93 -2.32
C MET A 1 -18.57 1.76 -1.75
N PHE A 2 -17.77 0.82 -2.27
CA PHE A 2 -16.43 0.55 -1.74
C PHE A 2 -15.47 1.55 -2.39
N GLU A 3 -15.12 2.59 -1.65
CA GLU A 3 -14.15 3.59 -2.11
C GLU A 3 -12.75 2.96 -2.02
N VAL A 4 -12.20 2.58 -3.18
CA VAL A 4 -10.84 2.04 -3.29
C VAL A 4 -9.89 3.22 -3.37
N TYR A 5 -9.18 3.51 -2.28
CA TYR A 5 -8.11 4.50 -2.28
C TYR A 5 -6.79 3.84 -2.66
N ALA A 6 -6.32 4.11 -3.88
CA ALA A 6 -4.96 3.80 -4.31
C ALA A 6 -4.03 4.90 -3.78
N LEU A 7 -3.35 4.62 -2.68
CA LEU A 7 -2.43 5.58 -2.07
C LEU A 7 -1.12 5.53 -2.83
N ARG A 8 -0.82 6.60 -3.57
CA ARG A 8 0.52 6.80 -4.14
C ARG A 8 1.45 7.17 -3.00
N ALA A 9 2.61 6.51 -2.92
CA ALA A 9 3.58 6.68 -1.84
C ALA A 9 4.08 8.13 -1.60
N ASN A 10 3.82 9.06 -2.53
CA ASN A 10 4.20 10.46 -2.42
C ASN A 10 3.06 11.40 -1.94
N GLU A 11 1.81 10.93 -1.97
CA GLU A 11 0.60 11.72 -1.66
C GLU A 11 -0.23 10.93 -0.66
N TYR A 12 0.25 10.89 0.59
CA TYR A 12 -0.43 10.19 1.67
C TYR A 12 -1.27 11.17 2.48
N ASP A 13 -2.59 11.04 2.39
CA ASP A 13 -3.52 11.75 3.26
C ASP A 13 -4.02 10.79 4.35
N LEU A 14 -3.50 10.94 5.57
CA LEU A 14 -3.91 10.13 6.72
C LEU A 14 -5.41 10.26 7.00
N LYS A 15 -6.05 11.39 6.66
CA LYS A 15 -7.50 11.57 6.81
C LYS A 15 -8.27 10.77 5.77
N ALA A 16 -7.71 10.57 4.57
CA ALA A 16 -8.28 9.69 3.57
C ALA A 16 -8.13 8.22 4.00
N ALA A 17 -6.96 7.84 4.53
CA ALA A 17 -6.72 6.50 5.07
C ALA A 17 -7.67 6.15 6.23
N ASP A 18 -8.03 7.13 7.07
CA ASP A 18 -8.97 6.93 8.18
C ASP A 18 -10.37 6.50 7.71
N ARG A 19 -10.85 7.13 6.64
CA ARG A 19 -12.18 6.87 6.03
C ARG A 19 -12.18 5.75 5.00
N ALA A 20 -11.02 5.28 4.58
CA ALA A 20 -10.90 4.26 3.55
C ALA A 20 -11.43 2.91 4.05
N GLY A 21 -12.38 2.32 3.32
CA GLY A 21 -12.82 0.94 3.54
C GLY A 21 -11.80 -0.10 3.08
N LEU A 22 -10.85 0.31 2.22
CA LEU A 22 -9.78 -0.54 1.71
C LEU A 22 -8.53 0.30 1.40
N ILE A 23 -7.38 -0.16 1.90
CA ILE A 23 -6.08 0.46 1.64
C ILE A 23 -5.27 -0.46 0.73
N VAL A 24 -4.97 0.01 -0.49
CA VAL A 24 -4.15 -0.72 -1.45
C VAL A 24 -2.82 0.01 -1.66
N LEU A 25 -1.73 -0.65 -1.27
CA LEU A 25 -0.37 -0.20 -1.47
C LEU A 25 0.04 -0.40 -2.93
N ALA A 26 0.65 0.65 -3.48
CA ALA A 26 1.03 0.74 -4.89
C ALA A 26 2.29 1.61 -5.02
N GLY A 27 3.48 0.99 -5.07
CA GLY A 27 4.75 1.71 -5.03
C GLY A 27 5.76 1.35 -6.12
N GLY A 28 5.76 0.12 -6.62
CA GLY A 28 6.85 -0.41 -7.45
C GLY A 28 8.20 -0.46 -6.71
N ASN A 29 9.25 -0.86 -7.42
CA ASN A 29 10.61 -1.10 -6.86
C ASN A 29 11.29 0.09 -6.16
N HIS A 30 10.81 1.32 -6.41
CA HIS A 30 11.37 2.54 -5.81
C HIS A 30 10.39 3.26 -4.87
N GLY A 31 9.13 2.84 -4.80
CA GLY A 31 8.09 3.56 -4.06
C GLY A 31 8.21 3.39 -2.55
N LEU A 32 8.52 2.19 -2.06
CA LEU A 32 8.70 1.93 -0.63
C LEU A 32 10.11 2.25 -0.12
N LYS A 33 11.12 2.34 -0.98
CA LYS A 33 12.51 2.67 -0.58
C LYS A 33 12.70 4.14 -0.21
N ARG A 34 11.65 4.97 -0.22
CA ARG A 34 11.68 6.36 0.23
C ARG A 34 11.32 6.44 1.71
N ASN A 35 12.05 7.22 2.49
CA ASN A 35 11.83 7.45 3.93
C ASN A 35 10.35 7.69 4.26
N ARG A 36 9.69 8.56 3.46
CA ARG A 36 8.29 8.92 3.63
C ARG A 36 7.32 7.73 3.52
N ALA A 37 7.58 6.81 2.60
CA ALA A 37 6.73 5.65 2.38
C ALA A 37 6.82 4.66 3.56
N MET A 38 8.01 4.51 4.14
CA MET A 38 8.22 3.70 5.34
C MET A 38 7.57 4.33 6.58
N GLU A 39 7.68 5.66 6.77
CA GLU A 39 7.01 6.37 7.85
C GLU A 39 5.49 6.18 7.81
N VAL A 40 4.91 6.36 6.62
CA VAL A 40 3.49 6.15 6.38
C VAL A 40 3.09 4.70 6.65
N LEU A 41 3.83 3.72 6.14
CA LEU A 41 3.54 2.31 6.35
C LEU A 41 3.54 1.99 7.86
N SER A 42 4.53 2.48 8.59
CA SER A 42 4.63 2.34 10.05
C SER A 42 3.42 2.94 10.78
N LEU A 43 2.97 4.13 10.37
CA LEU A 43 1.75 4.74 10.94
C LEU A 43 0.48 3.91 10.70
N LEU A 44 0.35 3.27 9.55
CA LEU A 44 -0.82 2.44 9.23
C LEU A 44 -0.80 1.10 9.95
N VAL A 45 0.38 0.49 10.05
CA VAL A 45 0.60 -0.73 10.83
C VAL A 45 0.33 -0.44 12.31
N GLY A 46 0.82 0.68 12.84
CA GLY A 46 0.56 1.12 14.20
C GLY A 46 -0.94 1.35 14.48
N GLN A 47 -1.70 1.78 13.48
CA GLN A 47 -3.16 1.90 13.55
C GLN A 47 -3.91 0.57 13.33
N LYS A 48 -3.20 -0.55 13.19
CA LYS A 48 -3.77 -1.89 12.94
C LYS A 48 -4.69 -1.95 11.71
N ARG A 49 -4.41 -1.12 10.70
CA ARG A 49 -5.20 -1.11 9.46
C ARG A 49 -4.83 -2.30 8.58
N ALA A 50 -5.83 -2.93 7.98
CA ALA A 50 -5.61 -4.01 7.02
C ALA A 50 -5.05 -3.44 5.70
N LEU A 51 -3.80 -3.77 5.40
CA LEU A 51 -3.11 -3.36 4.20
C LEU A 51 -3.28 -4.40 3.10
N HIS A 52 -3.47 -3.95 1.88
CA HIS A 52 -3.59 -4.80 0.70
C HIS A 52 -2.61 -4.33 -0.38
N CYS A 53 -2.32 -5.18 -1.35
CA CYS A 53 -1.62 -4.84 -2.57
C CYS A 53 -2.21 -5.64 -3.74
N LEU A 54 -1.97 -5.22 -4.98
CA LEU A 54 -2.45 -5.97 -6.14
C LEU A 54 -1.49 -7.10 -6.53
N ARG A 55 -0.20 -6.89 -6.29
CA ARG A 55 0.88 -7.83 -6.59
C ARG A 55 2.13 -7.41 -5.82
N LEU A 56 2.99 -8.37 -5.51
CA LEU A 56 4.35 -8.11 -5.03
C LEU A 56 5.35 -8.23 -6.19
N THR A 57 6.37 -7.38 -6.20
CA THR A 57 7.55 -7.56 -7.05
C THR A 57 8.41 -8.70 -6.52
N SER A 58 9.41 -9.13 -7.29
CA SER A 58 10.38 -10.15 -6.83
C SER A 58 11.17 -9.73 -5.58
N GLU A 59 11.22 -8.43 -5.26
CA GLU A 59 11.81 -7.88 -4.04
C GLU A 59 10.81 -7.79 -2.86
N GLY A 60 9.60 -8.34 -3.00
CA GLY A 60 8.58 -8.34 -1.94
C GLY A 60 7.85 -6.99 -1.77
N GLN A 61 8.00 -6.07 -2.73
CA GLN A 61 7.39 -4.74 -2.65
C GLN A 61 6.06 -4.67 -3.43
N PRO A 62 5.07 -3.89 -3.01
CA PRO A 62 3.82 -3.73 -3.74
C PRO A 62 4.07 -3.12 -5.12
N ALA A 63 3.74 -3.86 -6.17
CA ALA A 63 3.97 -3.47 -7.55
C ALA A 63 3.12 -2.25 -7.96
N HIS A 64 3.62 -1.49 -8.93
CA HIS A 64 2.93 -0.28 -9.39
C HIS A 64 1.74 -0.65 -10.29
N PRO A 65 0.52 -0.14 -10.02
CA PRO A 65 -0.71 -0.55 -10.70
C PRO A 65 -0.73 -0.26 -12.20
N LEU A 66 0.02 0.75 -12.66
CA LEU A 66 0.14 1.07 -14.09
C LEU A 66 0.66 -0.10 -14.94
N TYR A 67 1.43 -1.00 -14.34
CA TYR A 67 2.02 -2.16 -15.03
C TYR A 67 1.27 -3.46 -14.74
N LEU A 68 0.10 -3.38 -14.11
CA LEU A 68 -0.69 -4.55 -13.73
C LEU A 68 -1.99 -4.62 -14.54
N PRO A 69 -2.47 -5.82 -14.89
CA PRO A 69 -3.78 -5.97 -15.52
C PRO A 69 -4.87 -5.49 -14.56
N GLY A 70 -5.87 -4.78 -15.09
CA GLY A 70 -7.00 -4.24 -14.30
C GLY A 70 -7.95 -5.30 -13.73
N THR A 71 -7.71 -6.58 -14.03
CA THR A 71 -8.47 -7.72 -13.50
C THR A 71 -7.94 -8.23 -12.16
N LEU A 72 -6.83 -7.68 -11.65
CA LEU A 72 -6.30 -8.10 -10.36
C LEU A 72 -7.19 -7.62 -9.21
N SER A 73 -7.39 -8.52 -8.25
CA SER A 73 -8.06 -8.21 -6.99
C SER A 73 -7.02 -7.91 -5.90
N PRO A 74 -7.30 -6.97 -4.98
CA PRO A 74 -6.46 -6.70 -3.83
C PRO A 74 -6.26 -7.96 -2.97
N MET A 75 -5.01 -8.24 -2.60
CA MET A 75 -4.64 -9.32 -1.69
C MET A 75 -3.99 -8.75 -0.43
N PRO A 76 -4.10 -9.42 0.73
CA PRO A 76 -3.51 -8.94 1.97
C PRO A 76 -2.00 -8.73 1.83
N TYR A 77 -1.52 -7.55 2.26
CA TYR A 77 -0.11 -7.22 2.33
C TYR A 77 0.40 -7.49 3.74
N LYS A 78 1.30 -8.47 3.87
CA LYS A 78 2.01 -8.72 5.12
C LYS A 78 3.28 -7.88 5.13
N VAL A 79 3.35 -6.97 6.09
CA VAL A 79 4.64 -6.36 6.44
C VAL A 79 5.36 -7.42 7.24
N ASP A 80 6.34 -8.10 6.64
CA ASP A 80 7.23 -8.97 7.40
C ASP A 80 7.95 -8.06 8.38
N GLY A 81 7.58 -8.18 9.66
CA GLY A 81 8.19 -7.42 10.74
C GLY A 81 9.64 -7.84 10.84
N HIS A 82 10.52 -7.10 10.16
CA HIS A 82 11.92 -7.11 10.51
C HIS A 82 12.03 -6.30 11.80
N ASP A 83 12.02 -7.03 12.91
CA ASP A 83 12.62 -6.61 14.17
C ASP A 83 14.10 -6.27 13.95
#